data_AF-A0A382HD97-F1
#
_entry.id   AF-A0A382HD97-F1
#
_cell.length_a   1.000
_cell.length_b   1.000
_cell.length_c   1.000
_cell.angle_alpha   90.00
_cell.angle_beta   90.00
_cell.angle_gamma   90.00
#
_symmetry.space_group_name_H-M   'P 1'
#
loop_
_entity.id
_entity.type
_entity.pdbx_description
1 polymer ?
#
loop_
_entity_poly.entity_id
_entity_poly.type
_entity_poly.pdbx_seq_one_letter_code
_entity_poly.pdbx_strand_id
1 'polypeptide(L)'
;MKKRKRRSKRNREFFQTLLFFSTTILSISGLIVYLWVYTEVDETMLAIEVQTHVSKELDNTVKELKMDITELSRGDRISYVARRELNMVPAEPETLIIFIDQDQLTGEN
;
A
#
# COMPACT_ATOMS: atom_id res chain seq x y z
N MET A 1 -39.97 -29.93 63.27
CA MET A 1 -38.94 -29.40 62.34
C MET A 1 -39.55 -28.37 61.38
N LYS A 2 -39.23 -27.06 61.47
CA LYS A 2 -39.41 -26.07 60.37
C LYS A 2 -38.99 -24.65 60.84
N LYS A 3 -37.69 -24.35 60.79
CA LYS A 3 -37.18 -22.96 60.94
C LYS A 3 -35.92 -22.77 60.06
N ARG A 4 -36.03 -22.83 58.73
CA ARG A 4 -34.90 -22.51 57.82
C ARG A 4 -35.23 -21.65 56.59
N LYS A 5 -36.47 -21.19 56.39
CA LYS A 5 -36.85 -20.45 55.16
C LYS A 5 -36.70 -18.91 55.20
N ARG A 6 -36.46 -18.27 56.35
CA ARG A 6 -36.47 -16.78 56.44
C ARG A 6 -35.23 -16.08 55.86
N ARG A 7 -34.03 -16.69 55.90
CA ARG A 7 -32.80 -16.04 55.38
C ARG A 7 -32.72 -15.98 53.85
N SER A 8 -33.45 -16.84 53.13
CA SER A 8 -33.41 -16.93 51.66
C SER A 8 -34.06 -15.72 50.95
N LYS A 9 -35.06 -15.05 51.56
CA LYS A 9 -35.67 -13.85 50.96
C LYS A 9 -34.71 -12.66 50.89
N ARG A 10 -33.88 -12.47 51.92
CA ARG A 10 -32.92 -11.35 52.01
C ARG A 10 -31.82 -11.43 50.96
N ASN A 11 -31.32 -12.63 50.66
CA ASN A 11 -30.33 -12.82 49.59
C ASN A 11 -30.92 -12.51 48.20
N ARG A 12 -32.21 -12.81 47.99
CA ARG A 12 -32.90 -12.58 46.72
C ARG A 12 -33.06 -11.10 46.40
N GLU A 13 -33.34 -10.29 47.42
CA GLU A 13 -33.39 -8.82 47.31
C GLU A 13 -32.00 -8.24 47.01
N PHE A 14 -30.95 -8.71 47.68
CA PHE A 14 -29.56 -8.33 47.37
C PHE A 14 -29.16 -8.65 45.92
N PHE A 15 -29.48 -9.86 45.45
CA PHE A 15 -29.22 -10.26 44.06
C PHE A 15 -30.03 -9.43 43.06
N GLN A 16 -31.26 -9.04 43.41
CA GLN A 16 -32.10 -8.20 42.56
C GLN A 16 -31.52 -6.78 42.43
N THR A 17 -31.09 -6.16 43.52
CA THR A 17 -30.42 -4.85 43.47
C THR A 17 -29.09 -4.91 42.74
N LEU A 18 -28.31 -5.99 42.94
CA LEU A 18 -27.05 -6.22 42.22
C LEU A 18 -27.28 -6.38 40.71
N LEU A 19 -28.33 -7.09 40.30
CA LEU A 19 -28.73 -7.22 38.90
C LEU A 19 -29.13 -5.88 38.29
N PHE A 20 -29.89 -5.05 39.01
CA PHE A 20 -30.24 -3.71 38.53
C PHE A 20 -28.98 -2.85 38.33
N PHE A 21 -28.07 -2.84 39.30
CA PHE A 21 -26.78 -2.14 39.17
C PHE A 21 -25.95 -2.66 37.99
N SER A 22 -25.83 -3.99 37.86
CA SER A 22 -25.08 -4.61 36.77
C SER A 22 -25.68 -4.24 35.42
N THR A 23 -27.01 -4.20 35.30
CA THR A 23 -27.70 -3.83 34.06
C THR A 23 -27.43 -2.38 33.68
N THR A 24 -27.44 -1.46 34.65
CA THR A 24 -27.09 -0.05 34.41
C THR A 24 -25.64 0.11 33.98
N ILE A 25 -24.70 -0.59 34.64
CA ILE A 25 -23.28 -0.58 34.28
C ILE A 25 -23.07 -1.16 32.88
N LEU A 26 -23.74 -2.27 32.55
CA LEU A 26 -23.70 -2.87 31.22
C LEU A 26 -24.25 -1.93 30.14
N SER A 27 -25.34 -1.23 30.45
CA SER A 27 -25.94 -0.27 29.52
C SER A 27 -24.98 0.88 29.19
N ILE A 28 -24.31 1.43 30.21
CA ILE A 28 -23.31 2.49 30.01
C ILE A 28 -22.09 1.94 29.26
N SER A 29 -21.61 0.75 29.65
CA SER A 29 -20.44 0.10 29.03
C SER A 29 -20.70 -0.21 27.55
N GLY A 30 -21.90 -0.68 27.20
CA GLY A 30 -22.29 -0.91 25.81
C GLY A 30 -22.28 0.37 24.98
N LEU A 31 -22.67 1.49 25.58
CA LEU A 31 -22.60 2.82 24.95
C LEU A 31 -21.16 3.28 24.71
N ILE A 32 -20.26 3.04 25.68
CA ILE A 32 -18.84 3.35 25.53
C ILE A 32 -18.21 2.49 24.43
N VAL A 33 -18.49 1.19 24.43
CA VAL A 33 -17.99 0.26 23.39
C VAL A 33 -18.51 0.64 22.01
N TYR A 34 -19.78 1.04 21.90
CA TYR A 34 -20.34 1.53 20.64
C TYR A 34 -19.55 2.72 20.09
N LEU A 35 -19.23 3.70 20.95
CA LEU A 35 -18.44 4.85 20.54
C LEU A 35 -17.01 4.45 20.15
N TRP A 36 -16.39 3.56 20.92
CA TRP A 36 -15.03 3.10 20.63
C TRP A 36 -14.93 2.36 19.30
N VAL A 37 -15.90 1.48 19.00
CA VAL A 37 -15.97 0.79 17.71
C VAL A 37 -16.16 1.80 16.57
N TYR A 38 -17.01 2.81 16.77
CA TYR A 38 -17.20 3.86 15.76
C TYR A 38 -15.90 4.62 15.47
N THR A 39 -15.15 5.00 16.51
CA THR A 39 -13.87 5.70 16.33
C THR A 39 -12.79 4.82 15.70
N GLU A 40 -12.73 3.54 16.06
CA GLU A 40 -11.77 2.59 15.50
C GLU A 40 -12.03 2.34 14.00
N VAL A 41 -13.30 2.21 13.62
CA VAL A 41 -13.69 2.06 12.21
C VAL A 41 -13.35 3.31 11.41
N ASP A 42 -13.53 4.51 11.97
CA ASP A 42 -13.18 5.75 11.29
C ASP A 42 -11.67 5.89 11.05
N GLU A 43 -10.86 5.58 12.06
CA GLU A 43 -9.40 5.64 11.96
C GLU A 43 -8.86 4.65 10.91
N THR A 44 -9.36 3.40 10.92
CA THR A 44 -8.95 2.39 9.94
C THR A 44 -9.39 2.75 8.52
N MET A 45 -10.58 3.35 8.34
CA MET A 45 -11.04 3.81 7.03
C MET A 45 -10.17 4.95 6.50
N LEU A 46 -9.83 5.92 7.34
CA LEU A 46 -8.94 7.02 6.97
C LEU A 46 -7.55 6.51 6.61
N ALA A 47 -7.00 5.55 7.36
CA ALA A 47 -5.72 4.93 7.05
C ALA A 47 -5.72 4.26 5.66
N ILE A 48 -6.79 3.53 5.32
CA ILE A 48 -6.94 2.89 3.99
C ILE A 48 -7.04 3.93 2.88
N GLU A 49 -7.79 5.01 3.10
CA GLU A 49 -7.92 6.10 2.14
C GLU A 49 -6.56 6.76 1.87
N VAL A 50 -5.83 7.13 2.93
CA VAL A 50 -4.49 7.71 2.83
C VAL A 50 -3.54 6.75 2.12
N GLN A 51 -3.52 5.47 2.48
CA GLN A 51 -2.65 4.48 1.85
C GLN A 51 -2.94 4.31 0.36
N THR A 52 -4.23 4.32 -0.02
CA THR A 52 -4.66 4.23 -1.41
C THR A 52 -4.23 5.47 -2.20
N HIS A 53 -4.42 6.65 -1.62
CA HIS A 53 -3.98 7.92 -2.21
C HIS A 53 -2.46 7.96 -2.42
N VAL A 54 -1.68 7.59 -1.40
CA VAL A 54 -0.22 7.54 -1.49
C VAL A 54 0.24 6.53 -2.55
N SER A 55 -0.39 5.36 -2.61
CA SER A 55 -0.05 4.33 -3.60
C SER A 55 -0.31 4.82 -5.04
N LYS A 56 -1.43 5.52 -5.25
CA LYS A 56 -1.77 6.10 -6.55
C LYS A 56 -0.82 7.22 -6.94
N GLU A 57 -0.48 8.09 -5.98
CA GLU A 57 0.46 9.17 -6.23
C GLU A 57 1.85 8.64 -6.58
N LEU A 58 2.31 7.62 -5.85
CA LEU A 58 3.59 6.97 -6.12
C LEU A 58 3.63 6.35 -7.53
N ASP A 59 2.55 5.69 -7.97
CA ASP A 59 2.45 5.14 -9.32
C ASP A 59 2.49 6.24 -10.40
N ASN A 60 1.77 7.35 -10.18
CA ASN A 60 1.82 8.50 -11.06
C ASN A 60 3.23 9.09 -11.16
N THR A 61 3.91 9.28 -10.02
CA THR A 61 5.28 9.78 -9.98
C THR A 61 6.22 8.84 -10.73
N VAL A 62 6.14 7.53 -10.50
CA VAL A 62 6.97 6.55 -11.23
C VAL A 62 6.73 6.62 -12.74
N LYS A 63 5.48 6.78 -13.16
CA LYS A 63 5.12 6.93 -14.57
C LYS A 63 5.69 8.21 -15.18
N GLU A 64 5.63 9.32 -14.46
CA GLU A 64 6.21 10.60 -14.87
C GLU A 64 7.73 10.50 -15.01
N LEU A 65 8.43 9.98 -14.00
CA LEU A 65 9.87 9.76 -14.10
C LEU A 65 10.24 8.86 -15.28
N LYS A 66 9.46 7.81 -15.55
CA LYS A 66 9.69 6.94 -16.72
C LYS A 66 9.49 7.68 -18.04
N MET A 67 8.52 8.58 -18.11
CA MET A 67 8.29 9.44 -19.27
C MET A 67 9.49 10.38 -19.48
N ASP A 68 9.99 11.01 -18.43
CA ASP A 68 11.16 11.89 -18.48
C ASP A 68 12.41 11.13 -18.95
N ILE A 69 12.65 9.94 -18.42
CA ILE A 69 13.73 9.06 -18.87
C ILE A 69 13.57 8.75 -20.37
N THR A 70 12.35 8.45 -20.83
CA THR A 70 12.09 8.16 -22.24
C THR A 70 12.34 9.37 -23.13
N GLU A 71 12.02 10.57 -22.65
CA GLU A 71 12.26 11.81 -23.35
C GLU A 71 13.76 12.15 -23.42
N LEU A 72 14.48 11.98 -22.30
CA LEU A 72 15.93 12.21 -22.20
C LEU A 72 16.74 11.17 -22.99
N SER A 73 16.31 9.91 -22.96
CA SER A 73 16.93 8.80 -23.67
C SER A 73 16.60 8.79 -25.17
N ARG A 74 15.72 9.68 -25.65
CA ARG A 74 15.39 9.74 -27.07
C ARG A 74 16.63 10.12 -27.87
N GLY A 75 16.99 9.29 -28.86
CA GLY A 75 18.18 9.48 -29.69
C GLY A 75 18.28 10.85 -30.35
N ASP A 76 17.15 11.47 -30.72
CA ASP A 76 17.10 12.83 -31.26
C ASP A 76 17.59 13.88 -30.27
N ARG A 77 17.21 13.75 -28.99
CA ARG A 77 17.59 14.68 -27.92
C ARG A 77 19.06 14.49 -27.54
N ILE A 78 19.53 13.25 -27.48
CA ILE A 78 20.94 12.92 -27.30
C ILE A 78 21.78 13.51 -28.45
N SER A 79 21.35 13.30 -29.70
CA SER A 79 22.03 13.84 -30.88
C SER A 79 22.03 15.36 -30.91
N TYR A 80 20.95 15.99 -30.44
CA TYR A 80 20.84 17.44 -30.32
C TYR A 80 21.85 18.00 -29.30
N VAL A 81 21.91 17.43 -28.09
CA VAL A 81 22.86 17.84 -27.05
C VAL A 81 24.31 17.57 -27.50
N ALA A 82 24.58 16.40 -28.08
CA ALA A 82 25.90 16.05 -28.59
C ALA A 82 26.41 17.06 -29.63
N ARG A 83 25.55 17.48 -30.56
CA ARG A 83 25.91 18.47 -31.59
C ARG A 83 26.04 19.88 -31.05
N ARG A 84 25.12 20.31 -30.18
CA ARG A 84 24.99 21.72 -29.78
C ARG A 84 25.85 22.10 -28.57
N GLU A 85 25.95 21.21 -27.59
CA GLU A 85 26.64 21.48 -26.32
C GLU A 85 28.04 20.86 -26.29
N LEU A 86 28.19 19.66 -26.88
CA LEU A 86 29.47 18.93 -26.88
C LEU A 86 30.28 19.13 -28.17
N ASN A 87 29.78 19.92 -29.14
CA ASN A 87 30.39 20.13 -30.47
C ASN A 87 30.79 18.83 -31.19
N MET A 88 30.02 17.75 -30.97
CA MET A 88 30.26 16.47 -31.63
C MET A 88 29.67 16.48 -33.04
N VAL A 89 30.42 15.91 -33.99
CA VAL A 89 29.98 15.71 -35.37
C VAL A 89 29.62 14.23 -35.58
N PRO A 90 28.55 13.91 -36.32
CA PRO A 90 28.22 12.53 -36.62
C PRO A 90 29.36 11.90 -37.43
N ALA A 91 29.77 10.69 -37.03
CA ALA A 91 30.79 9.93 -37.73
C ALA A 91 30.29 9.53 -39.12
N GLU A 92 31.17 9.56 -40.12
CA GLU A 92 30.87 9.03 -41.44
C GLU A 92 30.70 7.51 -41.37
N PRO A 93 29.71 6.93 -42.06
CA PRO A 93 29.50 5.48 -42.04
C PRO A 93 30.65 4.79 -42.78
N GLU A 94 31.45 4.02 -42.05
CA GLU A 94 32.49 3.18 -42.64
C GLU A 94 31.90 1.82 -43.07
N THR A 95 32.17 1.41 -44.30
CA THR A 95 31.77 0.08 -44.80
C THR A 95 32.77 -0.97 -44.33
N LEU A 96 32.38 -1.79 -43.36
CA LEU A 96 33.14 -2.96 -42.94
C LEU A 96 32.83 -4.15 -43.85
N ILE A 97 33.81 -4.55 -44.67
CA ILE A 97 33.71 -5.77 -45.48
C ILE A 97 34.25 -6.94 -44.63
N ILE A 98 33.35 -7.83 -44.22
CA ILE A 98 33.71 -9.07 -43.52
C ILE A 98 33.88 -10.16 -44.56
N PHE A 99 35.11 -10.63 -44.75
CA PHE A 99 35.39 -11.82 -45.55
C PHE A 99 35.20 -13.04 -44.63
N ILE A 100 34.15 -13.81 -44.86
CA ILE A 100 33.96 -15.10 -44.22
C ILE A 100 34.62 -16.14 -45.11
N ASP A 101 35.66 -16.80 -44.59
CA ASP A 101 36.33 -17.89 -45.29
C ASP A 101 35.40 -19.13 -45.32
N GLN A 102 35.22 -19.72 -46.50
CA GLN A 102 34.27 -20.83 -46.68
C GLN A 102 34.70 -22.10 -45.92
N ASP A 103 35.99 -22.26 -45.62
CA ASP A 103 36.52 -23.36 -44.81
C ASP A 103 35.96 -23.37 -43.38
N GLN A 104 35.47 -22.24 -42.88
CA GLN A 104 34.85 -22.13 -41.54
C GLN A 104 33.33 -22.40 -41.56
N LEU A 105 32.72 -22.49 -42.76
CA LEU A 105 31.27 -22.69 -42.93
C LEU A 105 30.92 -24.15 -43.26
N THR A 106 31.80 -24.88 -43.94
CA THR A 106 31.69 -26.32 -44.14
C THR A 106 32.57 -27.03 -43.13
N GLY A 107 31.99 -27.39 -41.98
CA GLY A 107 32.67 -28.23 -40.99
C GLY A 107 32.93 -29.65 -41.49
N GLU A 108 33.94 -29.82 -42.33
CA GLU A 108 34.57 -31.10 -42.61
C GLU A 108 36.03 -31.03 -42.16
N ASN A 109 36.35 -31.80 -41.12
CA ASN A 109 37.72 -32.11 -40.72
C ASN A 109 38.41 -32.96 -41.80
#